data_AF-A0A3D1B390-F1
#
_entry.id   AF-A0A3D1B390-F1
#
_cell.length_a   1.000
_cell.length_b   1.000
_cell.length_c   1.000
_cell.angle_alpha   90.00
_cell.angle_beta   90.00
_cell.angle_gamma   90.00
#
_symmetry.space_group_name_H-M   'P 1'
#
loop_
_entity.id
_entity.type
_entity.pdbx_description
1 polymer ?
#
loop_
_entity_poly.entity_id
_entity_poly.type
_entity_poly.pdbx_seq_one_letter_code
_entity_poly.pdbx_strand_id
1 'polypeptide(L)'
;DMARRYAIKDADEAAAYLEHPLLGPRLEQCAQALLAHAERPARQILGSPDDMKLRSSMTLFAAVAPERTVFQAVLDAFFAADPDPATLSRLHH
;
A
#
# COMPACT_ATOMS: atom_id res chain seq x y z
N ASP A 1 9.21 2.05 -18.41
CA ASP A 1 7.89 2.43 -17.88
C ASP A 1 8.02 2.89 -16.43
N MET A 2 7.24 3.89 -16.01
CA MET A 2 7.37 4.52 -14.67
C MET A 2 7.21 3.52 -13.53
N ALA A 3 6.33 2.50 -13.70
CA ALA A 3 6.12 1.44 -12.71
C ALA A 3 7.39 0.64 -12.38
N ARG A 4 8.33 0.46 -13.33
CA ARG A 4 9.61 -0.23 -13.08
C ARG A 4 10.64 0.66 -12.39
N ARG A 5 10.55 1.97 -12.57
CA ARG A 5 11.51 2.94 -12.03
C ARG A 5 11.28 3.23 -10.55
N TYR A 6 10.03 3.12 -10.10
CA TYR A 6 9.60 3.32 -8.72
C TYR A 6 9.13 2.03 -8.04
N ALA A 7 9.43 0.87 -8.62
CA ALA A 7 9.13 -0.41 -8.00
C ALA A 7 10.04 -0.60 -6.78
N ILE A 8 9.42 -0.85 -5.62
CA ILE A 8 10.11 -1.37 -4.45
C ILE A 8 10.47 -2.83 -4.73
N LYS A 9 11.75 -3.17 -4.61
CA LYS A 9 12.32 -4.44 -5.07
C LYS A 9 12.19 -5.54 -4.02
N ASP A 10 12.23 -5.17 -2.74
CA ASP A 10 12.24 -6.09 -1.61
C ASP A 10 11.68 -5.44 -0.32
N ALA A 11 11.57 -6.25 0.73
CA ALA A 11 11.08 -5.83 2.05
C ALA A 11 11.98 -4.77 2.70
N ASP A 12 13.29 -4.85 2.49
CA ASP A 12 14.27 -3.91 3.07
C ASP A 12 14.11 -2.52 2.45
N GLU A 13 13.92 -2.42 1.13
CA GLU A 13 13.64 -1.16 0.44
C GLU A 13 12.28 -0.58 0.87
N ALA A 14 11.27 -1.42 1.13
CA ALA A 14 9.99 -0.98 1.69
C ALA A 14 10.15 -0.39 3.10
N ALA A 15 10.93 -1.06 3.96
CA ALA A 15 11.21 -0.57 5.31
C ALA A 15 11.98 0.75 5.26
N ALA A 16 13.02 0.83 4.42
CA ALA A 16 13.79 2.05 4.21
C ALA A 16 12.93 3.21 3.67
N TYR A 17 11.96 2.92 2.79
CA TYR A 17 11.00 3.90 2.29
C TYR A 17 10.16 4.49 3.44
N LEU A 18 9.71 3.64 4.37
CA LEU A 18 8.91 4.05 5.54
C LEU A 18 9.72 4.82 6.59
N GLU A 19 10.99 4.48 6.77
CA GLU A 19 11.89 5.19 7.68
C GLU A 19 12.41 6.52 7.09
N HIS A 20 12.29 6.72 5.78
CA HIS A 20 12.70 7.98 5.17
C HIS A 20 11.83 9.14 5.68
N PRO A 21 12.44 10.21 6.24
CA PRO A 21 11.74 11.26 7.01
C PRO A 21 10.70 12.05 6.20
N LEU A 22 10.76 11.99 4.87
CA LEU A 22 9.77 12.59 3.99
C LEU A 22 8.78 11.59 3.39
N LEU A 23 9.22 10.36 3.09
CA LEU A 23 8.44 9.45 2.23
C LEU A 23 7.45 8.64 3.07
N GLY A 24 7.88 8.11 4.21
CA GLY A 24 7.00 7.43 5.16
C GLY A 24 5.81 8.29 5.58
N PRO A 25 6.03 9.49 6.16
CA PRO A 25 4.93 10.35 6.59
C PRO A 25 3.99 10.76 5.46
N ARG A 26 4.49 10.98 4.23
CA ARG A 26 3.64 11.29 3.08
C ARG A 26 2.79 10.11 2.66
N LEU A 27 3.34 8.90 2.67
CA LEU A 27 2.60 7.71 2.32
C LEU A 27 1.47 7.44 3.34
N GLU A 28 1.74 7.59 4.63
CA GLU A 28 0.74 7.48 5.69
C GLU A 28 -0.35 8.55 5.55
N GLN A 29 0.03 9.80 5.25
CA GLN A 29 -0.94 10.87 4.98
C GLN A 29 -1.83 10.55 3.77
N CYS A 30 -1.26 10.01 2.69
CA CYS A 30 -2.04 9.57 1.53
C CYS A 30 -3.00 8.44 1.89
N ALA A 31 -2.55 7.44 2.67
CA ALA A 31 -3.40 6.35 3.13
C ALA A 31 -4.55 6.87 4.02
N GLN A 32 -4.26 7.80 4.93
CA GLN A 32 -5.26 8.44 5.78
C GLN A 32 -6.27 9.27 4.98
N ALA A 33 -5.82 9.98 3.94
CA ALA A 33 -6.68 10.75 3.06
C ALA A 33 -7.62 9.83 2.25
N LEU A 34 -7.14 8.66 1.82
CA LEU A 34 -7.99 7.65 1.19
C LEU A 34 -9.07 7.16 2.15
N LEU A 35 -8.73 6.86 3.41
CA LEU A 35 -9.69 6.39 4.42
C LEU A 35 -10.86 7.36 4.67
N ALA A 36 -10.66 8.66 4.43
CA ALA A 36 -11.75 9.66 4.49
C ALA A 36 -12.82 9.49 3.39
N HIS A 37 -12.62 8.53 2.48
CA HIS A 37 -13.50 8.20 1.35
C HIS A 37 -13.87 6.71 1.31
N ALA A 38 -13.78 6.01 2.44
CA ALA A 38 -14.06 4.58 2.57
C ALA A 38 -15.49 4.17 2.18
N GLU A 39 -16.42 5.12 2.04
CA GLU A 39 -17.78 4.88 1.53
C GLU A 39 -17.83 4.56 0.03
N ARG A 40 -16.72 4.77 -0.70
CA ARG A 40 -16.61 4.53 -2.14
C ARG A 40 -15.59 3.42 -2.44
N PRO A 41 -15.84 2.56 -3.43
CA PRO A 41 -14.84 1.60 -3.89
C PRO A 41 -13.55 2.31 -4.36
N ALA A 42 -12.38 1.73 -4.07
CA ALA A 42 -11.09 2.31 -4.49
C ALA A 42 -11.01 2.58 -6.00
N ARG A 43 -11.62 1.72 -6.82
CA ARG A 43 -11.74 1.90 -8.27
C ARG A 43 -12.48 3.18 -8.67
N GLN A 44 -13.44 3.65 -7.89
CA GLN A 44 -14.13 4.92 -8.19
C GLN A 44 -13.27 6.14 -7.85
N ILE A 45 -12.32 6.00 -6.92
CA ILE A 45 -11.42 7.08 -6.51
C ILE A 45 -10.20 7.16 -7.42
N LEU A 46 -9.58 6.00 -7.69
CA LEU A 46 -8.29 5.89 -8.38
C LEU A 46 -8.39 5.39 -9.83
N GLY A 47 -9.52 4.78 -10.21
CA GLY A 47 -9.63 4.10 -11.49
C GLY A 47 -8.82 2.80 -11.54
N SER A 48 -8.79 2.19 -12.73
CA SER A 48 -7.98 1.00 -13.03
C SER A 48 -6.86 1.39 -13.98
N PRO A 49 -5.63 0.85 -13.81
CA PRO A 49 -5.22 -0.24 -12.90
C PRO A 49 -4.74 0.22 -11.51
N ASP A 50 -4.93 1.49 -11.15
CA ASP A 50 -4.33 2.05 -9.93
C ASP A 50 -5.00 1.54 -8.65
N ASP A 51 -6.26 1.08 -8.72
CA ASP A 51 -6.91 0.33 -7.64
C ASP A 51 -6.15 -0.95 -7.24
N MET A 52 -5.67 -1.70 -8.24
CA MET A 52 -4.86 -2.90 -7.99
C MET A 52 -3.48 -2.56 -7.43
N LYS A 53 -2.88 -1.46 -7.89
CA LYS A 53 -1.60 -0.97 -7.36
C LYS A 53 -1.73 -0.52 -5.91
N LEU A 54 -2.86 0.11 -5.54
CA LEU A 54 -3.15 0.44 -4.15
C LEU A 54 -3.17 -0.83 -3.30
N ARG A 55 -3.93 -1.86 -3.69
CA ARG A 55 -3.97 -3.13 -2.95
C ARG A 55 -2.58 -3.74 -2.77
N SER A 56 -1.78 -3.77 -3.84
CA SER A 56 -0.41 -4.29 -3.80
C SER A 56 0.49 -3.48 -2.86
N SER A 57 0.43 -2.15 -2.95
CA SER A 57 1.20 -1.23 -2.10
C SER A 57 0.83 -1.38 -0.61
N MET A 58 -0.47 -1.33 -0.28
CA MET A 58 -0.92 -1.46 1.11
C MET A 58 -0.59 -2.84 1.69
N THR A 59 -0.65 -3.89 0.86
CA THR A 59 -0.21 -5.24 1.26
C THR A 59 1.28 -5.26 1.62
N LEU A 60 2.13 -4.68 0.77
CA LEU A 60 3.57 -4.60 1.00
C LEU A 60 3.88 -3.89 2.33
N PHE A 61 3.34 -2.68 2.50
CA PHE A 61 3.65 -1.88 3.69
C PHE A 61 3.02 -2.40 4.97
N ALA A 62 1.82 -3.01 4.90
CA ALA A 62 1.22 -3.68 6.06
C ALA A 62 2.03 -4.91 6.50
N ALA A 63 2.64 -5.64 5.57
CA ALA A 63 3.48 -6.79 5.88
C ALA A 63 4.85 -6.39 6.46
N VAL A 64 5.44 -5.32 5.95
CA VAL A 64 6.80 -4.87 6.35
C VAL A 64 6.79 -4.05 7.64
N ALA A 65 5.72 -3.30 7.91
CA ALA A 65 5.58 -2.47 9.10
C ALA A 65 4.19 -2.67 9.74
N PRO A 66 3.91 -3.85 10.33
CA PRO A 66 2.59 -4.18 10.90
C PRO A 66 2.18 -3.25 12.05
N GLU A 67 3.13 -2.59 12.71
CA GLU A 67 2.88 -1.58 13.73
C GLU A 67 2.30 -0.28 13.15
N ARG A 68 2.50 -0.01 11.85
CA ARG A 68 1.91 1.13 11.12
C ARG A 68 0.54 0.74 10.55
N THR A 69 -0.45 0.70 11.44
CA THR A 69 -1.78 0.12 11.18
C THR A 69 -2.60 0.78 10.07
N VAL A 70 -2.24 1.98 9.62
CA VAL A 70 -2.96 2.71 8.55
C VAL A 70 -3.03 1.93 7.24
N PHE A 71 -2.00 1.15 6.91
CA PHE A 71 -1.99 0.36 5.67
C PHE A 71 -2.98 -0.80 5.72
N GLN A 72 -3.06 -1.49 6.87
CA GLN A 72 -4.06 -2.52 7.09
C GLN A 72 -5.47 -1.92 7.08
N ALA A 73 -5.68 -0.75 7.68
CA ALA A 73 -6.97 -0.08 7.65
C ALA A 73 -7.45 0.22 6.21
N VAL A 74 -6.55 0.56 5.28
CA VAL A 74 -6.91 0.72 3.87
C VAL A 74 -7.30 -0.61 3.23
N LEU A 75 -6.61 -1.71 3.54
CA LEU A 75 -7.00 -3.06 3.08
C LEU A 75 -8.39 -3.45 3.60
N ASP A 76 -8.65 -3.20 4.88
CA ASP A 76 -9.93 -3.49 5.51
C ASP A 76 -11.07 -2.70 4.84
N ALA A 77 -10.86 -1.40 4.65
CA ALA A 77 -11.86 -0.49 4.11
C ALA A 77 -12.16 -0.71 2.63
N PHE A 78 -11.13 -0.91 1.80
CA PHE A 78 -11.28 -0.90 0.34
C PHE A 78 -11.21 -2.27 -0.32
N PHE A 79 -10.68 -3.27 0.38
CA PHE A 79 -10.40 -4.59 -0.16
C PHE A 79 -10.89 -5.73 0.74
N ALA A 80 -11.78 -5.46 1.70
CA ALA A 80 -12.35 -6.47 2.62
C ALA A 80 -11.28 -7.30 3.35
N ALA A 81 -10.18 -6.63 3.74
CA ALA A 81 -9.02 -7.25 4.36
C ALA A 81 -8.34 -8.34 3.49
N ASP A 82 -8.55 -8.33 2.17
CA ASP A 82 -7.97 -9.27 1.22
C ASP A 82 -6.63 -8.73 0.65
N PRO A 83 -5.46 -9.16 1.18
CA PRO A 83 -4.15 -8.69 0.71
C PRO A 83 -3.87 -9.20 -0.70
N ASP A 84 -3.01 -8.51 -1.47
CA ASP A 84 -2.56 -8.99 -2.78
C ASP A 84 -1.65 -10.23 -2.65
N PRO A 85 -2.09 -11.43 -3.09
CA PRO A 85 -1.31 -12.66 -2.91
C PRO A 85 0.01 -12.65 -3.67
N ALA A 86 0.07 -11.95 -4.80
CA ALA A 86 1.29 -11.83 -5.60
C ALA A 86 2.36 -11.01 -4.87
N THR A 87 1.96 -9.97 -4.14
CA THR A 87 2.87 -9.18 -3.30
C THR A 87 3.38 -10.01 -2.13
N LEU A 88 2.51 -10.71 -1.40
CA LEU A 88 2.94 -11.57 -0.28
C LEU A 88 3.91 -12.68 -0.72
N SER A 89 3.65 -13.29 -1.87
CA SER A 89 4.51 -14.36 -2.42
C SER A 89 5.94 -13.88 -2.70
N ARG A 90 6.13 -12.60 -3.05
CA ARG A 90 7.45 -12.00 -3.29
C ARG A 90 8.20 -11.64 -2.00
N LEU A 91 7.50 -11.55 -0.86
CA LEU A 91 8.12 -11.29 0.45
C LEU A 91 8.64 -12.56 1.12
N HIS A 92 8.11 -13.72 0.74
CA HIS A 92 8.46 -15.01 1.34
C HIS A 92 9.55 -15.78 0.57
N HIS A 93 10.12 -15.17 -0.48
CA HIS A 93 11.18 -15.73 -1.33
C HIS A 93 12.46 -14.91 -1.20
#